data_AF-A0A9Q8V8M5-F1
#
_entry.id   AF-A0A9Q8V8M5-F1
#
_cell.length_a   1.000
_cell.length_b   1.000
_cell.length_c   1.000
_cell.angle_alpha   90.00
_cell.angle_beta   90.00
_cell.angle_gamma   90.00
#
_symmetry.space_group_name_H-M   'P 1'
#
loop_
_entity.id
_entity.type
_entity.pdbx_description
1 polymer ?
#
loop_
_entity_poly.entity_id
_entity_poly.type
_entity_poly.pdbx_seq_one_letter_code
_entity_poly.pdbx_strand_id
1 'polypeptide(L)'
;MRYALIASALVASAQAHGLIRWVYGANGVKMPGLTVIDGTPRNCAVNACGSQADTGIIRDQDINANKAGALGKTQGHGSVDAETNVAVWCGNKPAHAAPANKGAEDSVGVEDALGAFAPPQQQKKEKRSKARRQSMLDSLLGGASNLPIIGITGIGATKDMSGMPKTENIISATAAKGKGEGQCNLPTCGKDGIIEVGWFQVNQDGAGPLTGAVDCTSGGKDPKAFKTAQVVQNAPGSGISGLSVATLVEYQVKVKMPAECKKCTGKLGGADNVCVVRVRNNALAGPFGGSGAFTCNMEGGAKKRSVVFEA
;
A
#
# COMPACT_ATOMS: atom_id res chain seq x y z
N MET A 1 15.98 -18.37 46.91
CA MET A 1 14.92 -17.61 46.23
C MET A 1 15.51 -16.99 44.97
N ARG A 2 15.20 -17.52 43.78
CA ARG A 2 15.64 -16.97 42.49
C ARG A 2 14.40 -16.47 41.76
N TYR A 3 14.18 -15.17 41.75
CA TYR A 3 13.09 -14.55 40.99
C TYR A 3 13.55 -14.39 39.54
N ALA A 4 13.01 -15.20 38.64
CA ALA A 4 13.13 -14.97 37.20
C ALA A 4 12.05 -13.98 36.80
N LEU A 5 12.45 -12.73 36.53
CA LEU A 5 11.61 -11.75 35.86
C LEU A 5 11.46 -12.17 34.40
N ILE A 6 10.33 -12.80 34.07
CA ILE A 6 9.95 -13.01 32.66
C ILE A 6 9.49 -11.65 32.14
N ALA A 7 10.37 -10.97 31.41
CA ALA A 7 9.98 -9.81 30.61
C ALA A 7 9.04 -10.30 29.49
N SER A 8 7.73 -10.12 29.66
CA SER A 8 6.80 -10.25 28.55
C SER A 8 7.10 -9.15 27.55
N ALA A 9 7.82 -9.49 26.48
CA ALA A 9 7.94 -8.65 25.30
C ALA A 9 6.54 -8.47 24.73
N LEU A 10 5.94 -7.31 25.00
CA LEU A 10 4.69 -6.87 24.39
C LEU A 10 5.03 -6.54 22.94
N VAL A 11 5.01 -7.55 22.07
CA VAL A 11 5.14 -7.35 20.63
C VAL A 11 3.86 -6.63 20.20
N ALA A 12 3.93 -5.30 20.10
CA ALA A 12 2.90 -4.53 19.42
C ALA A 12 2.79 -5.09 18.00
N SER A 13 1.71 -5.81 17.73
CA SER A 13 1.42 -6.34 16.41
C SER A 13 1.11 -5.16 15.49
N ALA A 14 2.12 -4.75 14.74
CA ALA A 14 2.03 -3.65 13.81
C ALA A 14 0.99 -3.94 12.71
N GLN A 15 -0.20 -3.35 12.74
CA GLN A 15 -1.25 -3.45 11.70
C GLN A 15 -1.06 -2.33 10.67
N ALA A 16 0.05 -2.45 9.97
CA ALA A 16 0.71 -1.43 9.17
C ALA A 16 0.05 -1.20 7.80
N HIS A 17 -0.96 -0.34 7.65
CA HIS A 17 -1.63 -0.17 6.35
C HIS A 17 -1.06 0.99 5.54
N GLY A 18 -0.67 0.69 4.32
CA GLY A 18 -0.24 1.67 3.33
C GLY A 18 -0.09 1.05 1.95
N LEU A 19 -0.10 1.90 0.95
CA LEU A 19 -0.09 1.49 -0.46
C LEU A 19 0.65 2.49 -1.33
N ILE A 20 1.01 2.05 -2.54
CA ILE A 20 1.42 2.96 -3.60
C ILE A 20 0.14 3.63 -4.12
N ARG A 21 -0.02 4.93 -3.87
CA ARG A 21 -1.14 5.71 -4.40
C ARG A 21 -0.82 6.29 -5.78
N TRP A 22 0.44 6.66 -6.00
CA TRP A 22 0.93 7.20 -7.27
C TRP A 22 2.27 6.60 -7.67
N VAL A 23 2.48 6.51 -8.98
CA VAL A 23 3.79 6.27 -9.60
C VAL A 23 4.17 7.53 -10.37
N TYR A 24 5.38 8.02 -10.12
CA TYR A 24 5.91 9.26 -10.66
C TYR A 24 7.02 8.94 -11.66
N GLY A 25 6.80 9.32 -12.92
CA GLY A 25 7.73 9.07 -14.01
C GLY A 25 8.66 10.25 -14.27
N ALA A 26 9.90 9.96 -14.67
CA ALA A 26 10.86 10.97 -15.12
C ALA A 26 10.38 11.71 -16.40
N ASN A 27 9.44 11.13 -17.13
CA ASN A 27 8.71 11.74 -18.25
C ASN A 27 7.57 12.68 -17.82
N GLY A 28 7.42 12.98 -16.53
CA GLY A 28 6.36 13.84 -16.00
C GLY A 28 4.99 13.16 -15.89
N VAL A 29 4.88 11.88 -16.26
CA VAL A 29 3.64 11.12 -16.14
C VAL A 29 3.42 10.69 -14.69
N LYS A 30 2.20 10.92 -14.19
CA LYS A 30 1.75 10.51 -12.88
C LYS A 30 0.56 9.57 -13.01
N MET A 31 0.75 8.31 -12.64
CA MET A 31 -0.25 7.25 -12.79
C MET A 31 -0.69 6.71 -11.42
N PRO A 32 -1.97 6.37 -11.21
CA PRO A 32 -2.42 5.69 -10.00
C PRO A 32 -1.65 4.38 -9.74
N GLY A 33 -1.52 4.01 -8.47
CA GLY A 33 -1.04 2.68 -8.11
C GLY A 33 -2.03 1.58 -8.51
N LEU A 34 -1.53 0.36 -8.63
CA LEU A 34 -2.30 -0.79 -9.12
C LEU A 34 -3.22 -1.39 -8.05
N THR A 35 -2.92 -1.18 -6.76
CA THR A 35 -3.78 -1.63 -5.66
C THR A 35 -4.87 -0.64 -5.30
N VAL A 36 -4.81 0.59 -5.82
CA VAL A 36 -5.82 1.62 -5.58
C VAL A 36 -7.18 1.11 -6.05
N ILE A 37 -8.21 1.41 -5.27
CA ILE A 37 -9.59 1.04 -5.59
C ILE A 37 -10.49 2.26 -5.37
N ASP A 38 -11.24 2.61 -6.42
CA ASP A 38 -12.20 3.70 -6.37
C ASP A 38 -13.33 3.38 -5.36
N GLY A 39 -13.83 4.38 -4.65
CA GLY A 39 -14.80 4.23 -3.56
C GLY A 39 -14.17 3.93 -2.20
N THR A 40 -12.85 3.76 -2.09
CA THR A 40 -12.19 3.59 -0.77
C THR A 40 -12.26 4.88 0.04
N PRO A 41 -12.82 4.89 1.26
CA PRO A 41 -12.88 6.10 2.09
C PRO A 41 -11.48 6.68 2.38
N ARG A 42 -11.34 8.00 2.29
CA ARG A 42 -10.08 8.72 2.60
C ARG A 42 -10.25 9.79 3.67
N ASN A 43 -11.48 10.01 4.13
CA ASN A 43 -11.85 10.90 5.22
C ASN A 43 -11.84 10.22 6.60
N CYS A 44 -11.08 9.13 6.76
CA CYS A 44 -10.87 8.45 8.03
C CYS A 44 -9.59 7.59 7.94
N ALA A 45 -9.01 7.20 9.08
CA ALA A 45 -7.77 6.42 9.14
C ALA A 45 -7.91 5.08 9.88
N VAL A 46 -9.12 4.78 10.36
CA VAL A 46 -9.42 3.56 11.11
C VAL A 46 -9.85 2.44 10.16
N ASN A 47 -9.61 1.19 10.55
CA ASN A 47 -10.02 0.05 9.75
C ASN A 47 -11.55 0.04 9.56
N ALA A 48 -12.30 0.22 10.66
CA ALA A 48 -13.76 0.15 10.73
C ALA A 48 -14.55 1.11 9.82
N CYS A 49 -13.88 2.07 9.17
CA CYS A 49 -14.53 2.96 8.20
C CYS A 49 -14.11 2.64 6.75
N GLY A 50 -13.32 1.60 6.53
CA GLY A 50 -12.87 1.17 5.22
C GLY A 50 -11.70 1.89 4.59
N SER A 51 -11.02 2.77 5.31
CA SER A 51 -9.89 3.53 4.75
C SER A 51 -8.71 2.68 4.25
N GLN A 52 -8.69 1.42 4.65
CA GLN A 52 -7.65 0.43 4.37
C GLN A 52 -8.05 -0.55 3.26
N ALA A 53 -9.25 -0.40 2.68
CA ALA A 53 -9.83 -1.36 1.75
C ALA A 53 -8.93 -1.68 0.55
N ASP A 54 -8.09 -0.74 0.14
CA ASP A 54 -7.20 -0.85 -1.02
C ASP A 54 -5.72 -1.02 -0.66
N THR A 55 -5.43 -1.26 0.61
CA THR A 55 -4.11 -1.75 1.03
C THR A 55 -3.92 -3.17 0.52
N GLY A 56 -2.84 -3.41 -0.20
CA GLY A 56 -2.48 -4.73 -0.69
C GLY A 56 -1.97 -5.61 0.45
N ILE A 57 -2.60 -6.77 0.65
CA ILE A 57 -2.14 -7.87 1.49
C ILE A 57 -1.27 -8.77 0.60
N ILE A 58 0.05 -8.66 0.75
CA ILE A 58 1.05 -9.28 -0.14
C ILE A 58 1.82 -10.36 0.65
N ARG A 59 1.09 -11.40 1.05
CA ARG A 59 1.65 -12.55 1.77
C ARG A 59 2.20 -13.58 0.79
N ASP A 60 3.48 -13.94 0.94
CA ASP A 60 4.09 -14.97 0.10
C ASP A 60 3.37 -16.33 0.23
N GLN A 61 2.84 -16.65 1.41
CA GLN A 61 2.02 -17.84 1.62
C GLN A 61 0.73 -17.83 0.77
N ASP A 62 0.03 -16.70 0.69
CA ASP A 62 -1.19 -16.58 -0.11
C ASP A 62 -0.88 -16.67 -1.61
N ILE A 63 0.23 -16.05 -2.03
CA ILE A 63 0.70 -16.09 -3.41
C ILE A 63 1.09 -17.52 -3.81
N ASN A 64 1.90 -18.20 -2.98
CA ASN A 64 2.35 -19.57 -3.24
C ASN A 64 1.21 -20.59 -3.19
N ALA A 65 0.17 -20.32 -2.39
CA ALA A 65 -1.02 -21.15 -2.31
C ALA A 65 -2.10 -20.81 -3.37
N ASN A 66 -1.80 -19.91 -4.33
CA ASN A 66 -2.74 -19.39 -5.33
C ASN A 66 -4.03 -18.78 -4.75
N LYS A 67 -3.97 -18.26 -3.51
CA LYS A 67 -5.06 -17.54 -2.83
C LYS A 67 -5.04 -16.03 -3.12
N ALA A 68 -3.99 -15.53 -3.75
CA ALA A 68 -3.84 -14.17 -4.24
C ALA A 68 -2.96 -14.17 -5.50
N GLY A 69 -3.12 -13.17 -6.37
CA GLY A 69 -2.23 -12.98 -7.52
C GLY A 69 -0.84 -12.47 -7.08
N ALA A 70 0.09 -12.30 -8.02
CA ALA A 70 1.46 -11.86 -7.72
C ALA A 70 1.55 -10.48 -7.05
N LEU A 71 0.52 -9.64 -7.22
CA LEU A 71 0.40 -8.33 -6.60
C LEU A 71 -0.36 -8.35 -5.26
N GLY A 72 -0.75 -9.53 -4.79
CA GLY A 72 -1.54 -9.71 -3.58
C GLY A 72 -3.04 -9.54 -3.83
N LYS A 73 -3.75 -9.23 -2.74
CA LYS A 73 -5.19 -8.97 -2.72
C LYS A 73 -5.49 -7.80 -1.80
N THR A 74 -6.65 -7.22 -1.96
CA THR A 74 -7.18 -6.12 -1.16
C THR A 74 -8.44 -6.61 -0.45
N GLN A 75 -8.81 -5.97 0.66
CA GLN A 75 -10.07 -6.28 1.33
C GLN A 75 -11.27 -5.79 0.51
N GLY A 76 -11.12 -4.66 -0.19
CA GLY A 76 -12.20 -4.01 -0.93
C GLY A 76 -12.51 -4.64 -2.28
N HIS A 77 -11.56 -5.28 -2.97
CA HIS A 77 -11.78 -5.81 -4.32
C HIS A 77 -11.30 -7.26 -4.52
N GLY A 78 -10.68 -7.88 -3.52
CA GLY A 78 -10.06 -9.19 -3.67
C GLY A 78 -8.72 -9.09 -4.40
N SER A 79 -8.37 -10.09 -5.22
CA SER A 79 -7.11 -10.08 -5.98
C SER A 79 -6.95 -8.78 -6.79
N VAL A 80 -5.74 -8.22 -6.77
CA VAL A 80 -5.43 -6.94 -7.43
C VAL A 80 -5.64 -7.05 -8.94
N ASP A 81 -6.58 -6.27 -9.50
CA ASP A 81 -6.88 -6.24 -10.94
C ASP A 81 -6.05 -5.16 -11.65
N ALA A 82 -4.75 -5.43 -11.78
CA ALA A 82 -3.82 -4.54 -12.47
C ALA A 82 -4.09 -4.42 -13.98
N GLU A 83 -4.65 -5.47 -14.60
CA GLU A 83 -4.98 -5.47 -16.03
C GLU A 83 -6.06 -4.42 -16.33
N THR A 84 -7.14 -4.41 -15.55
CA THR A 84 -8.19 -3.40 -15.71
C THR A 84 -7.72 -2.01 -15.30
N ASN A 85 -6.95 -1.87 -14.21
CA ASN A 85 -6.40 -0.58 -13.79
C ASN A 85 -5.60 0.09 -14.92
N VAL A 86 -4.62 -0.63 -15.48
CA VAL A 86 -3.81 -0.10 -16.60
C VAL A 86 -4.66 0.09 -17.86
N ALA A 87 -5.60 -0.81 -18.16
CA ALA A 87 -6.47 -0.64 -19.34
C ALA A 87 -7.35 0.61 -19.26
N VAL A 88 -7.85 0.98 -18.07
CA VAL A 88 -8.60 2.23 -17.86
C VAL A 88 -7.69 3.44 -18.07
N TRP A 89 -6.48 3.43 -17.51
CA TRP A 89 -5.49 4.49 -17.71
C TRP A 89 -5.13 4.69 -19.19
N CYS A 90 -4.90 3.60 -19.92
CA CYS A 90 -4.57 3.62 -21.35
C CYS A 90 -5.75 3.98 -22.26
N GLY A 91 -6.98 4.06 -21.71
CA GLY A 91 -8.20 4.32 -22.48
C GLY A 91 -8.72 3.11 -23.27
N ASN A 92 -8.22 1.91 -22.95
CA ASN A 92 -8.68 0.63 -23.52
C ASN A 92 -9.94 0.10 -22.83
N LYS A 93 -10.25 0.61 -21.64
CA LYS A 93 -11.51 0.40 -20.92
C LYS A 93 -12.10 1.74 -20.46
N PRO A 94 -13.44 1.84 -20.35
CA PRO A 94 -14.10 3.06 -19.88
C PRO A 94 -13.87 3.31 -18.39
N ALA A 95 -14.03 4.55 -17.94
CA ALA A 95 -13.80 4.95 -16.54
C ALA A 95 -14.59 4.13 -15.50
N HIS A 96 -15.83 3.75 -15.80
CA HIS A 96 -16.68 2.95 -14.90
C HIS A 96 -16.22 1.48 -14.76
N ALA A 97 -15.25 1.05 -15.56
CA ALA A 97 -14.60 -0.25 -15.39
C ALA A 97 -13.49 -0.22 -14.32
N ALA A 98 -13.17 0.96 -13.75
CA ALA A 98 -12.18 1.08 -12.69
C ALA A 98 -12.47 0.09 -11.55
N PRO A 99 -11.43 -0.57 -10.98
CA PRO A 99 -11.61 -1.38 -9.78
C PRO A 99 -12.26 -0.56 -8.68
N ALA A 100 -13.46 -0.98 -8.27
CA ALA A 100 -14.28 -0.28 -7.29
C ALA A 100 -14.39 -1.10 -5.99
N ASN A 101 -14.52 -0.40 -4.86
CA ASN A 101 -14.64 -1.01 -3.55
C ASN A 101 -15.99 -1.73 -3.47
N LYS A 102 -15.94 -3.05 -3.26
CA LYS A 102 -17.10 -3.93 -3.12
C LYS A 102 -17.34 -4.34 -1.67
N GLY A 103 -16.46 -3.96 -0.75
CA GLY A 103 -16.68 -4.18 0.68
C GLY A 103 -17.81 -3.27 1.18
N ALA A 104 -18.71 -3.81 2.01
CA ALA A 104 -19.56 -2.95 2.84
C ALA A 104 -18.65 -2.07 3.71
N GLU A 105 -19.04 -0.83 4.03
CA GLU A 105 -18.29 0.01 4.98
C GLU A 105 -18.03 -0.72 6.32
N ASP A 106 -18.83 -1.74 6.62
CA ASP A 106 -18.76 -2.62 7.80
C ASP A 106 -17.89 -3.90 7.61
N SER A 107 -17.50 -4.26 6.38
CA SER A 107 -16.78 -5.50 6.05
C SER A 107 -15.26 -5.33 5.89
N VAL A 108 -14.82 -4.08 5.87
CA VAL A 108 -13.44 -3.62 5.94
C VAL A 108 -13.21 -3.26 7.40
N GLY A 109 -12.88 -4.28 8.19
CA GLY A 109 -13.05 -4.20 9.66
C GLY A 109 -13.02 -5.55 10.37
N VAL A 110 -12.96 -6.66 9.64
CA VAL A 110 -12.54 -7.92 10.25
C VAL A 110 -11.06 -7.80 10.55
N GLU A 111 -10.73 -7.47 11.79
CA GLU A 111 -9.40 -7.69 12.36
C GLU A 111 -8.96 -9.10 11.96
N ASP A 112 -7.80 -9.22 11.31
CA ASP A 112 -7.24 -10.54 10.97
C ASP A 112 -7.28 -11.41 12.23
N ALA A 113 -7.99 -12.54 12.17
CA ALA A 113 -8.22 -13.39 13.32
C ALA A 113 -6.91 -14.08 13.76
N LEU A 114 -6.09 -13.37 14.54
CA LEU A 114 -4.88 -13.91 15.18
C LEU A 114 -5.21 -14.80 16.40
N GLY A 115 -6.48 -14.99 16.74
CA GLY A 115 -6.92 -15.82 17.88
C GLY A 115 -6.72 -17.33 17.69
N ALA A 116 -6.37 -17.81 16.49
CA ALA A 116 -6.24 -19.26 16.23
C ALA A 116 -5.00 -19.92 16.87
N PHE A 117 -4.10 -19.14 17.49
CA PHE A 117 -2.91 -19.64 18.18
C PHE A 117 -2.89 -19.38 19.70
N ALA A 118 -3.99 -18.89 20.29
CA ALA A 118 -4.06 -18.64 21.73
C ALA A 118 -4.48 -19.92 22.50
N PRO A 119 -3.76 -20.34 23.56
CA PRO A 119 -4.11 -21.53 24.33
C PRO A 119 -5.50 -21.42 25.00
N PRO A 120 -6.18 -22.55 25.24
CA PRO A 120 -7.63 -22.59 25.57
C PRO A 120 -8.06 -21.84 26.83
N GLN A 121 -7.13 -21.43 27.71
CA GLN A 121 -7.45 -20.76 28.97
C GLN A 121 -7.72 -19.25 28.82
N GLN A 122 -7.32 -18.59 27.73
CA GLN A 122 -7.53 -17.14 27.55
C GLN A 122 -8.93 -16.75 27.03
N GLN A 123 -9.65 -17.67 26.38
CA GLN A 123 -10.96 -17.40 25.78
C GLN A 123 -12.07 -17.04 26.80
N LYS A 124 -11.93 -17.47 28.07
CA LYS A 124 -12.90 -17.14 29.14
C LYS A 124 -12.74 -15.72 29.70
N LYS A 125 -11.57 -15.09 29.59
CA LYS A 125 -11.34 -13.71 30.09
C LYS A 125 -11.88 -12.64 29.13
N GLU A 126 -11.87 -12.89 27.82
CA GLU A 126 -12.38 -11.94 26.82
C GLU A 126 -13.90 -11.75 26.87
N LYS A 127 -14.67 -12.82 27.14
CA LYS A 127 -16.13 -12.70 27.30
C LYS A 127 -16.53 -11.82 28.49
N ARG A 128 -15.73 -11.79 29.56
CA ARG A 128 -15.96 -10.91 30.73
C ARG A 128 -15.52 -9.46 30.49
N SER A 129 -14.50 -9.21 29.66
CA SER A 129 -14.07 -7.83 29.34
C SER A 129 -15.04 -7.13 28.39
N LYS A 130 -15.69 -7.87 27.47
CA LYS A 130 -16.74 -7.34 26.58
C LYS A 130 -17.96 -6.82 27.35
N ALA A 131 -18.46 -7.61 28.33
CA ALA A 131 -19.58 -7.19 29.17
C ALA A 131 -19.27 -5.95 30.03
N ARG A 132 -18.01 -5.81 30.49
CA ARG A 132 -17.57 -4.65 31.28
C ARG A 132 -17.32 -3.40 30.43
N ARG A 133 -16.89 -3.55 29.17
CA ARG A 133 -16.74 -2.45 28.20
C ARG A 133 -18.09 -1.92 27.74
N GLN A 134 -19.07 -2.79 27.54
CA GLN A 134 -20.41 -2.40 27.11
C GLN A 134 -21.15 -1.62 28.21
N SER A 135 -20.99 -2.01 29.47
CA SER A 135 -21.53 -1.27 30.62
C SER A 135 -20.83 0.10 30.86
N MET A 136 -19.54 0.23 30.54
CA MET A 136 -18.83 1.52 30.60
C MET A 136 -19.24 2.47 29.47
N LEU A 137 -19.56 1.94 28.28
CA LEU A 137 -20.07 2.73 27.16
C LEU A 137 -21.47 3.28 27.44
N ASP A 138 -22.38 2.47 28.00
CA ASP A 138 -23.72 2.93 28.39
C ASP A 138 -23.69 4.02 29.47
N SER A 139 -22.74 3.95 30.40
CA SER A 139 -22.55 5.00 31.43
C SER A 139 -21.94 6.29 30.88
N LEU A 140 -21.21 6.23 29.76
CA LEU A 140 -20.59 7.39 29.11
C LEU A 140 -21.56 8.11 28.16
N LEU A 141 -22.55 7.38 27.63
CA LEU A 141 -23.54 7.88 26.68
C LEU A 141 -24.82 8.42 27.36
N GLY A 142 -25.07 8.05 28.62
CA GLY A 142 -26.30 8.38 29.36
C GLY A 142 -26.31 9.70 30.15
N GLY A 143 -25.22 10.47 30.19
CA GLY A 143 -25.20 11.70 30.98
C GLY A 143 -24.02 12.62 30.70
N ALA A 144 -24.21 13.60 29.82
CA ALA A 144 -23.65 14.97 29.86
C ALA A 144 -23.76 15.61 28.48
N SER A 145 -24.80 16.40 28.28
CA SER A 145 -25.16 17.12 27.06
C SER A 145 -24.21 18.26 26.66
N ASN A 146 -22.92 18.26 27.07
CA ASN A 146 -21.99 19.34 26.73
C ASN A 146 -20.49 19.09 26.99
N LEU A 147 -19.98 17.86 26.90
CA LEU A 147 -18.53 17.63 26.96
C LEU A 147 -17.94 17.56 25.55
N PRO A 148 -16.80 18.23 25.28
CA PRO A 148 -16.07 18.05 24.03
C PRO A 148 -15.68 16.58 23.95
N ILE A 149 -15.88 15.96 22.79
CA ILE A 149 -15.58 14.56 22.53
C ILE A 149 -14.07 14.36 22.69
N ILE A 150 -13.65 14.06 23.92
CA ILE A 150 -12.28 13.67 24.26
C ILE A 150 -12.16 12.20 23.87
N GLY A 151 -11.41 11.99 22.79
CA GLY A 151 -11.01 10.68 22.31
C GLY A 151 -10.36 9.86 23.41
N ILE A 152 -11.00 8.75 23.75
CA ILE A 152 -10.50 7.79 24.72
C ILE A 152 -9.49 6.87 24.03
N THR A 153 -8.22 7.16 24.33
CA THR A 153 -7.04 6.27 24.36
C THR A 153 -6.44 5.80 23.03
N GLY A 154 -5.50 6.59 22.49
CA GLY A 154 -4.56 6.15 21.44
C GLY A 154 -3.89 7.22 20.57
N ILE A 155 -3.35 8.28 21.17
CA ILE A 155 -2.31 9.24 20.72
C ILE A 155 -1.97 9.30 19.20
N GLY A 156 -2.26 10.45 18.58
CA GLY A 156 -1.41 11.06 17.54
C GLY A 156 -2.17 11.80 16.44
N ALA A 157 -1.75 13.05 16.21
CA ALA A 157 -2.36 14.11 15.42
C ALA A 157 -3.08 13.68 14.14
N THR A 158 -4.38 13.99 14.06
CA THR A 158 -5.12 14.11 12.80
C THR A 158 -4.46 15.22 11.99
N LYS A 159 -3.60 14.87 11.04
CA LYS A 159 -3.12 15.85 10.05
C LYS A 159 -4.33 16.29 9.24
N ASP A 160 -4.42 17.59 9.00
CA ASP A 160 -5.52 18.26 8.30
C ASP A 160 -6.04 17.44 7.09
N MET A 161 -7.28 16.98 7.21
CA MET A 161 -7.98 16.14 6.23
C MET A 161 -8.66 16.97 5.14
N SER A 162 -8.55 18.31 5.18
CA SER A 162 -9.27 19.24 4.32
C SER A 162 -8.91 19.13 2.83
N GLY A 163 -7.72 18.58 2.50
CA GLY A 163 -7.23 18.46 1.14
C GLY A 163 -7.48 17.12 0.44
N MET A 164 -7.96 16.09 1.14
CA MET A 164 -8.22 14.77 0.53
C MET A 164 -9.69 14.58 0.17
N PRO A 165 -9.97 13.88 -0.94
CA PRO A 165 -11.35 13.59 -1.32
C PRO A 165 -12.01 12.70 -0.26
N LYS A 166 -13.35 12.74 -0.15
CA LYS A 166 -14.08 11.87 0.78
C LYS A 166 -13.82 10.39 0.46
N THR A 167 -13.79 10.07 -0.82
CA THR A 167 -13.53 8.73 -1.35
C THR A 167 -12.44 8.79 -2.41
N GLU A 168 -11.68 7.72 -2.51
CA GLU A 168 -10.72 7.51 -3.58
C GLU A 168 -11.46 7.38 -4.91
N ASN A 169 -10.99 8.07 -5.94
CA ASN A 169 -11.58 7.98 -7.28
C ASN A 169 -10.54 8.24 -8.38
N ILE A 170 -9.26 8.12 -8.06
CA ILE A 170 -8.20 8.53 -8.99
C ILE A 170 -8.08 7.62 -10.20
N ILE A 171 -8.57 6.37 -10.17
CA ILE A 171 -8.51 5.52 -11.36
C ILE A 171 -9.50 6.02 -12.40
N SER A 172 -10.78 6.15 -12.05
CA SER A 172 -11.80 6.71 -12.95
C SER A 172 -11.51 8.17 -13.31
N ALA A 173 -11.05 9.00 -12.37
CA ALA A 173 -10.69 10.40 -12.63
C ALA A 173 -9.46 10.59 -13.54
N THR A 174 -8.66 9.54 -13.72
CA THR A 174 -7.52 9.54 -14.64
C THR A 174 -7.68 8.60 -15.83
N ALA A 175 -8.89 8.10 -16.06
CA ALA A 175 -9.20 7.26 -17.22
C ALA A 175 -8.77 7.95 -18.52
N ALA A 176 -8.16 7.16 -19.41
CA ALA A 176 -7.60 7.61 -20.69
C ALA A 176 -6.51 8.71 -20.64
N LYS A 177 -6.04 9.15 -19.46
CA LYS A 177 -4.92 10.12 -19.38
C LYS A 177 -3.60 9.56 -19.90
N GLY A 178 -3.47 8.24 -19.91
CA GLY A 178 -2.36 7.51 -20.51
C GLY A 178 -2.51 7.20 -21.99
N LYS A 179 -3.62 7.59 -22.63
CA LYS A 179 -3.86 7.30 -24.04
C LYS A 179 -2.84 8.05 -24.90
N GLY A 180 -1.93 7.32 -25.53
CA GLY A 180 -0.95 7.85 -26.48
C GLY A 180 -1.24 7.42 -27.92
N GLU A 181 -0.61 8.10 -28.87
CA GLU A 181 -0.62 7.70 -30.28
C GLU A 181 0.27 6.45 -30.44
N GLY A 182 -0.35 5.28 -30.64
CA GLY A 182 0.34 4.02 -30.90
C GLY A 182 0.74 3.19 -29.66
N GLN A 183 1.00 3.80 -28.51
CA GLN A 183 1.27 3.08 -27.26
C GLN A 183 0.74 3.84 -26.03
N CYS A 184 0.35 3.09 -24.99
CA CYS A 184 0.00 3.67 -23.70
C CYS A 184 1.19 4.37 -23.03
N ASN A 185 0.99 5.61 -22.60
CA ASN A 185 1.98 6.42 -21.92
C ASN A 185 2.00 6.09 -20.42
N LEU A 186 3.06 5.42 -19.97
CA LEU A 186 3.29 5.05 -18.57
C LEU A 186 4.39 5.92 -17.94
N PRO A 187 4.44 6.04 -16.60
CA PRO A 187 5.59 6.59 -15.89
C PRO A 187 6.91 5.94 -16.32
N THR A 188 7.97 6.72 -16.55
CA THR A 188 9.30 6.17 -16.86
C THR A 188 10.22 6.19 -15.63
N CYS A 189 11.10 5.19 -15.50
CA CYS A 189 12.23 5.29 -14.56
C CYS A 189 13.19 6.45 -14.94
N GLY A 190 13.97 6.93 -13.98
CA GLY A 190 15.10 7.82 -14.21
C GLY A 190 16.26 7.13 -14.95
N LYS A 191 17.21 7.92 -15.43
CA LYS A 191 18.42 7.42 -16.14
C LYS A 191 19.31 6.52 -15.28
N ASP A 192 19.16 6.62 -13.96
CA ASP A 192 19.82 5.83 -12.93
C ASP A 192 19.04 4.55 -12.55
N GLY A 193 17.91 4.31 -13.21
CA GLY A 193 17.03 3.18 -12.92
C GLY A 193 16.19 3.37 -11.67
N ILE A 194 16.01 4.59 -11.18
CA ILE A 194 15.13 4.85 -10.04
C ILE A 194 13.72 5.12 -10.53
N ILE A 195 12.73 4.45 -9.94
CA ILE A 195 11.32 4.80 -10.06
C ILE A 195 10.84 5.42 -8.74
N GLU A 196 10.11 6.53 -8.84
CA GLU A 196 9.56 7.24 -7.70
C GLU A 196 8.09 6.86 -7.51
N VAL A 197 7.69 6.57 -6.27
CA VAL A 197 6.32 6.20 -5.92
C VAL A 197 5.84 6.97 -4.69
N GLY A 198 4.57 7.34 -4.69
CA GLY A 198 3.90 7.95 -3.54
C GLY A 198 3.36 6.85 -2.63
N TRP A 199 4.04 6.62 -1.51
CA TRP A 199 3.58 5.74 -0.45
C TRP A 199 2.56 6.47 0.43
N PHE A 200 1.30 6.12 0.29
CA PHE A 200 0.23 6.64 1.12
C PHE A 200 0.10 5.76 2.37
N GLN A 201 0.46 6.34 3.51
CA GLN A 201 0.32 5.72 4.81
C GLN A 201 -1.09 5.99 5.35
N VAL A 202 -1.89 4.93 5.54
CA VAL A 202 -3.28 5.06 6.00
C VAL A 202 -3.32 5.27 7.51
N ASN A 203 -2.66 4.41 8.28
CA ASN A 203 -2.61 4.46 9.74
C ASN A 203 -1.17 4.51 10.27
N GLN A 204 -1.00 4.81 11.56
CA GLN A 204 0.30 5.10 12.18
C GLN A 204 1.34 3.97 12.10
N ASP A 205 0.85 2.76 11.83
CA ASP A 205 1.61 1.54 11.90
C ASP A 205 2.27 1.18 10.56
N GLY A 206 1.94 1.88 9.48
CA GLY A 206 2.30 1.62 8.07
C GLY A 206 3.60 2.23 7.56
N ALA A 207 4.49 2.70 8.42
CA ALA A 207 5.55 3.66 8.05
C ALA A 207 6.74 3.06 7.30
N GLY A 208 7.00 1.76 7.48
CA GLY A 208 8.19 1.09 6.98
C GLY A 208 9.12 0.60 8.10
N PRO A 209 10.35 0.15 7.77
CA PRO A 209 10.96 0.20 6.45
C PRO A 209 10.24 -0.68 5.43
N LEU A 210 10.07 -0.16 4.22
CA LEU A 210 9.53 -0.92 3.10
C LEU A 210 10.61 -1.77 2.45
N THR A 211 10.22 -2.98 2.04
CA THR A 211 10.96 -3.84 1.12
C THR A 211 10.41 -3.67 -0.29
N GLY A 212 11.28 -3.67 -1.30
CA GLY A 212 10.92 -3.50 -2.70
C GLY A 212 11.20 -4.75 -3.53
N ALA A 213 10.36 -4.99 -4.53
CA ALA A 213 10.61 -5.94 -5.59
C ALA A 213 10.12 -5.37 -6.93
N VAL A 214 10.76 -5.75 -8.04
CA VAL A 214 10.35 -5.36 -9.39
C VAL A 214 10.25 -6.60 -10.25
N ASP A 215 9.15 -6.71 -10.98
CA ASP A 215 8.99 -7.61 -12.12
C ASP A 215 9.21 -6.84 -13.42
N CYS A 216 10.12 -7.33 -14.25
CA CYS A 216 10.46 -6.71 -15.52
C CYS A 216 9.92 -7.41 -16.75
N THR A 217 9.30 -8.59 -16.61
CA THR A 217 9.01 -9.49 -17.73
C THR A 217 7.56 -9.90 -17.82
N SER A 218 6.86 -10.11 -16.69
CA SER A 218 5.52 -10.70 -16.72
C SER A 218 4.39 -9.67 -16.67
N GLY A 219 4.71 -8.41 -16.36
CA GLY A 219 3.69 -7.36 -16.14
C GLY A 219 2.92 -7.56 -14.84
N GLY A 220 3.55 -8.11 -13.81
CA GLY A 220 2.96 -8.37 -12.49
C GLY A 220 2.08 -9.62 -12.44
N LYS A 221 2.23 -10.55 -13.40
CA LYS A 221 1.39 -11.76 -13.55
C LYS A 221 2.03 -13.00 -12.94
N ASP A 222 3.35 -13.10 -12.97
CA ASP A 222 4.14 -14.21 -12.43
C ASP A 222 4.84 -13.80 -11.12
N PRO A 223 4.50 -14.43 -9.98
CA PRO A 223 5.19 -14.22 -8.71
C PRO A 223 6.70 -14.43 -8.78
N LYS A 224 7.18 -15.35 -9.64
CA LYS A 224 8.60 -15.72 -9.76
C LYS A 224 9.40 -14.71 -10.57
N ALA A 225 8.73 -13.83 -11.32
CA ALA A 225 9.37 -12.78 -12.09
C ALA A 225 9.81 -11.59 -11.21
N PHE A 226 9.28 -11.48 -9.99
CA PHE A 226 9.68 -10.43 -9.04
C PHE A 226 11.08 -10.67 -8.48
N LYS A 227 11.94 -9.67 -8.65
CA LYS A 227 13.30 -9.63 -8.12
C LYS A 227 13.42 -8.58 -7.04
N THR A 228 14.18 -8.86 -6.00
CA THR A 228 14.42 -7.90 -4.92
C THR A 228 15.02 -6.60 -5.48
N ALA A 229 14.44 -5.48 -5.06
CA ALA A 229 14.81 -4.15 -5.49
C ALA A 229 15.19 -3.30 -4.27
N GLN A 230 16.21 -2.46 -4.43
CA GLN A 230 16.68 -1.61 -3.34
C GLN A 230 15.73 -0.40 -3.18
N VAL A 231 15.21 -0.19 -1.97
CA VAL A 231 14.49 1.04 -1.61
C VAL A 231 15.53 2.06 -1.15
N VAL A 232 15.88 3.01 -2.02
CA VAL A 232 16.97 3.98 -1.81
C VAL A 232 16.52 5.25 -1.08
N GLN A 233 15.24 5.56 -1.14
CA GLN A 233 14.57 6.51 -0.25
C GLN A 233 13.32 5.82 0.26
N ASN A 234 13.22 5.69 1.58
CA ASN A 234 12.12 4.98 2.22
C ASN A 234 11.14 5.98 2.83
N ALA A 235 9.91 5.53 3.08
CA ALA A 235 9.04 6.24 3.98
C ALA A 235 9.70 6.23 5.38
N PRO A 236 9.66 7.35 6.13
CA PRO A 236 10.30 7.43 7.42
C PRO A 236 9.60 6.47 8.40
N GLY A 237 10.17 5.29 8.59
CA GLY A 237 9.91 4.48 9.77
C GLY A 237 10.57 5.19 10.95
N SER A 238 9.79 5.68 11.92
CA SER A 238 10.39 6.40 13.06
C SER A 238 11.27 5.43 13.87
N GLY A 239 12.51 5.86 14.14
CA GLY A 239 13.47 5.11 14.93
C GLY A 239 12.98 4.85 16.36
N ILE A 240 13.50 3.75 16.92
CA ILE A 240 13.28 3.16 18.26
C ILE A 240 11.98 2.36 18.44
N SER A 241 10.92 2.56 17.63
CA SER A 241 9.73 1.68 17.69
C SER A 241 8.91 1.53 16.41
N GLY A 242 9.30 2.13 15.27
CA GLY A 242 8.59 1.94 13.99
C GLY A 242 7.22 2.63 13.89
N LEU A 243 6.90 3.55 14.79
CA LEU A 243 5.60 4.21 14.90
C LEU A 243 5.61 5.60 14.23
N SER A 244 5.03 5.74 13.05
CA SER A 244 4.81 7.06 12.46
C SER A 244 3.53 7.67 13.02
N VAL A 245 3.61 8.83 13.67
CA VAL A 245 2.43 9.53 14.19
C VAL A 245 1.53 10.14 13.10
N ALA A 246 1.86 9.94 11.83
CA ALA A 246 1.12 10.45 10.68
C ALA A 246 0.10 9.43 10.17
N THR A 247 -1.15 9.85 10.04
CA THR A 247 -2.17 9.15 9.26
C THR A 247 -2.46 9.96 8.01
N LEU A 248 -2.86 9.30 6.93
CA LEU A 248 -3.29 9.97 5.69
C LEU A 248 -2.20 10.86 5.06
N VAL A 249 -0.95 10.39 5.09
CA VAL A 249 0.20 11.12 4.53
C VAL A 249 0.82 10.34 3.38
N GLU A 250 1.18 11.06 2.33
CA GLU A 250 1.96 10.51 1.23
C GLU A 250 3.46 10.82 1.42
N TYR A 251 4.29 9.78 1.42
CA TYR A 251 5.74 9.87 1.44
C TYR A 251 6.29 9.49 0.07
N GLN A 252 7.31 10.21 -0.39
CA GLN A 252 8.05 9.80 -1.58
C GLN A 252 8.99 8.64 -1.24
N VAL A 253 8.81 7.54 -1.96
CA VAL A 253 9.64 6.35 -1.90
C VAL A 253 10.33 6.17 -3.25
N LYS A 254 11.62 5.86 -3.22
CA LYS A 254 12.43 5.64 -4.43
C LYS A 254 12.90 4.20 -4.46
N VAL A 255 12.55 3.49 -5.52
CA VAL A 255 12.93 2.09 -5.72
C VAL A 255 13.87 2.00 -6.90
N LYS A 256 15.04 1.40 -6.69
CA LYS A 256 16.04 1.19 -7.72
C LYS A 256 15.81 -0.14 -8.42
N MET A 257 15.82 -0.11 -9.74
CA MET A 257 15.74 -1.29 -10.59
C MET A 257 16.76 -2.36 -10.18
N PRO A 258 16.37 -3.64 -10.09
CA PRO A 258 17.30 -4.75 -9.86
C PRO A 258 18.41 -4.76 -10.91
N ALA A 259 19.64 -5.10 -10.52
CA ALA A 259 20.79 -5.03 -11.43
C ALA A 259 20.64 -5.91 -12.69
N GLU A 260 19.97 -7.06 -12.55
CA GLU A 260 19.62 -8.01 -13.60
C GLU A 260 18.53 -7.51 -14.56
N CYS A 261 17.80 -6.48 -14.18
CA CYS A 261 16.78 -5.89 -15.01
C CYS A 261 17.28 -4.63 -15.70
N LYS A 262 17.45 -4.70 -17.04
CA LYS A 262 17.87 -3.55 -17.86
C LYS A 262 16.74 -2.90 -18.64
N LYS A 263 15.66 -3.64 -18.87
CA LYS A 263 14.54 -3.20 -19.69
C LYS A 263 13.26 -3.89 -19.26
N CYS A 264 12.15 -3.16 -19.36
CA CYS A 264 10.82 -3.71 -19.18
C CYS A 264 10.33 -4.39 -20.47
N THR A 265 9.83 -5.62 -20.35
CA THR A 265 9.33 -6.42 -21.49
C THR A 265 7.92 -6.96 -21.24
N GLY A 266 7.35 -6.74 -20.06
CA GLY A 266 6.00 -7.18 -19.72
C GLY A 266 4.91 -6.46 -20.51
N LYS A 267 3.73 -7.08 -20.51
CA LYS A 267 2.49 -6.54 -21.11
C LYS A 267 1.38 -6.51 -20.08
N LEU A 268 0.70 -5.37 -19.95
CA LEU A 268 -0.34 -5.16 -18.95
C LEU A 268 -1.35 -4.13 -19.42
N GLY A 269 -2.64 -4.46 -19.43
CA GLY A 269 -3.74 -3.51 -19.75
C GLY A 269 -3.69 -2.92 -21.16
N GLY A 270 -3.06 -3.63 -22.10
CA GLY A 270 -2.78 -3.14 -23.46
C GLY A 270 -1.59 -2.17 -23.54
N ALA A 271 -0.81 -2.02 -22.48
CA ALA A 271 0.50 -1.38 -22.52
C ALA A 271 1.62 -2.41 -22.74
N ASP A 272 2.62 -2.00 -23.51
CA ASP A 272 3.86 -2.75 -23.76
C ASP A 272 5.03 -2.19 -22.97
N ASN A 273 6.10 -2.99 -22.84
CA ASN A 273 7.34 -2.62 -22.15
C ASN A 273 7.08 -2.20 -20.69
N VAL A 274 6.27 -3.00 -19.99
CA VAL A 274 5.82 -2.74 -18.62
C VAL A 274 6.69 -3.49 -17.61
N CYS A 275 7.20 -2.75 -16.63
CA CYS A 275 7.65 -3.29 -15.36
C CYS A 275 6.60 -3.01 -14.28
N VAL A 276 6.57 -3.85 -13.25
CA VAL A 276 5.73 -3.64 -12.08
C VAL A 276 6.60 -3.58 -10.84
N VAL A 277 6.56 -2.45 -10.13
CA VAL A 277 7.16 -2.30 -8.82
C VAL A 277 6.16 -2.73 -7.76
N ARG A 278 6.65 -3.40 -6.73
CA ARG A 278 5.89 -3.84 -5.57
C ARG A 278 6.65 -3.46 -4.32
N VAL A 279 6.01 -2.76 -3.39
CA VAL A 279 6.59 -2.45 -2.08
C VAL A 279 5.68 -2.98 -0.98
N ARG A 280 6.28 -3.47 0.10
CA ARG A 280 5.54 -3.95 1.28
C ARG A 280 6.35 -3.75 2.56
N ASN A 281 5.66 -3.54 3.67
CA ASN A 281 6.27 -3.55 5.00
C ASN A 281 6.45 -4.99 5.53
N ASN A 282 6.92 -5.12 6.77
CA ASN A 282 7.17 -6.41 7.42
C ASN A 282 6.15 -6.75 8.52
N ALA A 283 4.90 -6.31 8.38
CA ALA A 283 3.85 -6.58 9.37
C ALA A 283 3.49 -8.08 9.41
N LEU A 284 3.27 -8.59 10.63
CA LEU A 284 3.01 -10.00 10.89
C LEU A 284 1.61 -10.45 10.44
N ALA A 285 0.60 -9.58 10.56
CA ALA A 285 -0.77 -9.84 10.09
C ALA A 285 -0.85 -10.03 8.56
N GLY A 286 0.09 -9.39 7.86
CA GLY A 286 0.39 -9.60 6.46
C GLY A 286 1.31 -8.48 6.01
N PRO A 287 2.34 -8.74 5.18
CA PRO A 287 3.08 -7.68 4.55
C PRO A 287 2.12 -6.82 3.73
N PHE A 288 1.85 -5.61 4.24
CA PHE A 288 0.94 -4.68 3.62
C PHE A 288 1.72 -3.78 2.67
N GLY A 289 1.10 -3.43 1.55
CA GLY A 289 1.84 -2.82 0.46
C GLY A 289 0.99 -2.33 -0.69
N GLY A 290 1.70 -1.97 -1.75
CA GLY A 290 1.10 -1.60 -3.02
C GLY A 290 2.03 -1.90 -4.18
N SER A 291 1.50 -1.74 -5.38
CA SER A 291 2.22 -1.94 -6.62
C SER A 291 1.95 -0.81 -7.61
N GLY A 292 2.84 -0.66 -8.59
CA GLY A 292 2.80 0.40 -9.58
C GLY A 292 3.34 -0.07 -10.94
N ALA A 293 2.71 0.36 -12.03
CA ALA A 293 3.19 0.10 -13.38
C ALA A 293 4.07 1.25 -13.87
N PHE A 294 5.14 0.92 -14.57
CA PHE A 294 6.05 1.88 -15.19
C PHE A 294 6.76 1.25 -16.38
N THR A 295 7.46 2.07 -17.16
CA THR A 295 8.38 1.61 -18.21
C THR A 295 9.80 2.05 -17.90
N CYS A 296 10.77 1.29 -18.36
CA CYS A 296 12.17 1.55 -18.10
C CYS A 296 13.02 0.90 -19.20
N ASN A 297 13.99 1.66 -19.70
CA ASN A 297 15.02 1.16 -20.58
C ASN A 297 16.35 1.80 -20.18
N MET A 298 17.23 0.99 -19.61
CA MET A 298 18.56 1.38 -19.15
C MET A 298 19.68 0.84 -20.07
N GLU A 299 19.34 0.17 -21.17
CA GLU A 299 20.31 -0.44 -22.10
C GLU A 299 21.18 0.62 -22.83
N GLY A 300 20.81 1.91 -22.71
CA GLY A 300 21.60 3.06 -23.20
C GLY A 300 22.24 3.93 -22.11
N GLY A 301 22.48 3.39 -20.90
CA GLY A 301 22.94 4.13 -19.72
C GLY A 301 23.98 5.24 -19.99
N ALA A 302 23.80 6.38 -19.30
CA ALA A 302 24.55 7.63 -19.37
C ALA A 302 25.89 7.54 -20.13
N LYS A 303 25.91 8.02 -21.39
CA LYS A 303 27.17 8.42 -22.03
C LYS A 303 27.84 9.40 -21.08
N LYS A 304 28.88 8.97 -20.36
CA LYS A 304 29.88 9.89 -19.79
C LYS A 304 30.35 10.72 -20.98
N ARG A 305 29.89 11.96 -21.11
CA ARG A 305 30.53 12.90 -22.04
C ARG A 305 31.90 13.15 -21.43
N SER A 306 32.90 12.41 -21.91
CA SER A 306 34.28 12.83 -21.77
C SER A 306 34.39 14.16 -22.51
N VAL A 307 34.45 15.25 -21.76
CA VAL A 307 34.91 16.54 -22.29
C VAL A 307 36.39 16.35 -22.54
N VAL A 308 36.77 16.12 -23.80
CA VAL A 308 38.18 16.23 -24.19
C VAL A 308 38.45 17.73 -24.26
N PHE A 309 39.24 18.23 -23.31
CA PHE A 309 39.90 19.52 -23.48
C PHE A 309 41.07 19.28 -24.43
N GLU A 310 40.95 19.72 -25.67
CA GLU A 310 42.11 19.95 -26.52
C GLU A 310 42.76 21.25 -26.02
N ALA A 311 44.05 21.15 -25.69
CA ALA A 311 44.93 22.25 -25.34
C ALA A 311 45.77 22.63 -26.56
#